data_AF-A0A7C2P2U6-F1
#
_entry.id   AF-A0A7C2P2U6-F1
#
_cell.length_a   1.000
_cell.length_b   1.000
_cell.length_c   1.000
_cell.angle_alpha   90.00
_cell.angle_beta   90.00
_cell.angle_gamma   90.00
#
_symmetry.space_group_name_H-M   'P 1'
#
loop_
_entity.id
_entity.type
_entity.pdbx_description
1 polymer ?
#
loop_
_entity_poly.entity_id
_entity_poly.type
_entity_poly.pdbx_seq_one_letter_code
_entity_poly.pdbx_strand_id
1 'polypeptide(L)'
;MRNFRYLIPIVIIMSMFASSCTRIEELRDEEAIDELINTTYSVDLGFEREYEDASLIPDTFNISNTKEPALIVGWWRKILSVSSNKDITIERDTAWVTIKHHIYGLFNIVYYEPDSDTVFTRSKNFHDLARRKALFVREGDINDPHRGWVLKKVSLGEVTSQDVPDSVLINGTY
;
A
#
# COMPACT_ATOMS: atom_id res chain seq x y z
N MET A 1 -18.19 -58.87 2.88
CA MET A 1 -17.44 -57.61 3.00
C MET A 1 -16.33 -57.57 1.95
N ARG A 2 -16.58 -57.08 0.73
CA ARG A 2 -15.59 -57.15 -0.38
C ARG A 2 -15.46 -55.87 -1.23
N ASN A 3 -16.25 -54.83 -0.96
CA ASN A 3 -16.30 -53.64 -1.82
C ASN A 3 -15.59 -52.39 -1.24
N PHE A 4 -15.15 -52.42 0.02
CA PHE A 4 -14.48 -51.27 0.65
C PHE A 4 -13.06 -50.99 0.15
N ARG A 5 -12.39 -51.98 -0.46
CA ARG A 5 -11.00 -51.87 -0.93
C ARG A 5 -10.80 -50.92 -2.11
N TYR A 6 -11.85 -50.67 -2.91
CA TYR A 6 -11.79 -49.77 -4.07
C TYR A 6 -12.41 -48.38 -3.79
N LEU A 7 -13.20 -48.24 -2.72
CA LEU A 7 -13.82 -46.97 -2.34
C LEU A 7 -12.79 -45.95 -1.82
N ILE A 8 -11.81 -46.41 -1.04
CA ILE A 8 -10.77 -45.54 -0.45
C ILE A 8 -9.90 -44.84 -1.51
N PRO A 9 -9.33 -45.54 -2.52
CA PRO A 9 -8.52 -44.86 -3.55
C PRO A 9 -9.34 -43.91 -4.42
N ILE A 10 -10.62 -44.21 -4.70
CA ILE A 10 -11.50 -43.33 -5.49
C ILE A 10 -11.78 -42.03 -4.73
N VAL A 11 -12.07 -42.09 -3.43
CA VAL A 11 -12.32 -40.90 -2.61
C VAL A 11 -11.07 -40.00 -2.53
N ILE A 12 -9.89 -40.60 -2.39
CA ILE A 12 -8.62 -39.84 -2.38
C ILE A 12 -8.43 -39.13 -3.72
N ILE A 13 -8.56 -39.84 -4.84
CA ILE A 13 -8.41 -39.26 -6.18
C ILE A 13 -9.43 -38.15 -6.42
N MET A 14 -10.70 -38.35 -6.07
CA MET A 14 -11.76 -37.33 -6.21
C MET A 14 -11.48 -36.09 -5.36
N SER A 15 -10.97 -36.27 -4.13
CA SER A 15 -10.60 -35.16 -3.24
C SER A 15 -9.44 -34.34 -3.79
N MET A 16 -8.45 -34.98 -4.43
CA MET A 16 -7.32 -34.28 -5.06
C MET A 16 -7.76 -33.43 -6.25
N PHE A 17 -8.69 -33.92 -7.08
CA PHE A 17 -9.24 -33.15 -8.19
C PHE A 17 -10.12 -31.98 -7.75
N ALA A 18 -10.93 -32.16 -6.69
CA ALA A 18 -11.77 -31.09 -6.15
C ALA A 18 -10.92 -29.93 -5.58
N SER A 19 -9.87 -30.24 -4.81
CA SER A 19 -8.95 -29.22 -4.28
C SER A 19 -8.18 -28.50 -5.40
N SER A 20 -7.82 -29.21 -6.46
CA SER A 20 -7.16 -28.59 -7.62
C SER A 20 -8.08 -27.63 -8.38
N CYS A 21 -9.37 -27.98 -8.55
CA CYS A 21 -10.32 -27.13 -9.26
C CYS A 21 -10.60 -25.84 -8.47
N THR A 22 -10.78 -25.95 -7.15
CA THR A 22 -11.04 -24.80 -6.27
C THR A 22 -9.89 -23.79 -6.32
N ARG A 23 -8.64 -24.28 -6.26
CA ARG A 23 -7.45 -23.42 -6.34
C ARG A 23 -7.32 -22.70 -7.69
N ILE A 24 -7.70 -23.36 -8.78
CA ILE A 24 -7.66 -22.74 -10.12
C ILE A 24 -8.71 -21.62 -10.22
N GLU A 25 -9.89 -21.83 -9.65
CA GLU A 25 -10.93 -20.79 -9.62
C GLU A 25 -10.54 -19.59 -8.78
N GLU A 26 -9.97 -19.82 -7.58
CA GLU A 26 -9.44 -18.76 -6.72
C GLU A 26 -8.37 -17.92 -7.44
N LEU A 27 -7.42 -18.55 -8.13
CA LEU A 27 -6.39 -17.84 -8.89
C LEU A 27 -7.00 -16.95 -9.99
N ARG A 28 -8.03 -17.44 -10.70
CA ARG A 28 -8.72 -16.66 -11.73
C ARG A 28 -9.53 -15.50 -11.15
N ASP A 29 -10.05 -15.67 -9.94
CA ASP A 29 -10.74 -14.60 -9.22
C ASP A 29 -9.75 -13.54 -8.70
N GLU A 30 -8.60 -13.95 -8.18
CA GLU A 30 -7.50 -13.04 -7.82
C GLU A 30 -7.02 -12.24 -9.03
N GLU A 31 -6.82 -12.88 -10.17
CA GLU A 31 -6.45 -12.22 -11.44
C GLU A 31 -7.51 -11.21 -11.89
N ALA A 32 -8.79 -11.57 -11.83
CA ALA A 32 -9.89 -10.67 -12.20
C ALA A 32 -9.97 -9.45 -11.28
N ILE A 33 -9.78 -9.65 -9.97
CA ILE A 33 -9.74 -8.56 -8.99
C ILE A 33 -8.50 -7.69 -9.20
N ASP A 34 -7.32 -8.27 -9.44
CA ASP A 34 -6.09 -7.53 -9.70
C ASP A 34 -6.21 -6.66 -10.97
N GLU A 35 -6.82 -7.19 -12.04
CA GLU A 35 -7.12 -6.43 -13.25
C GLU A 35 -8.03 -5.24 -12.95
N LEU A 36 -9.13 -5.44 -12.20
CA LEU A 36 -10.03 -4.37 -11.78
C LEU A 36 -9.31 -3.27 -11.00
N ILE A 37 -8.41 -3.65 -10.09
CA ILE A 37 -7.61 -2.71 -9.29
C ILE A 37 -6.67 -1.91 -10.20
N ASN A 38 -5.99 -2.56 -11.15
CA ASN A 38 -4.99 -1.91 -11.99
C ASN A 38 -5.59 -1.12 -13.16
N THR A 39 -6.87 -1.32 -13.48
CA THR A 39 -7.56 -0.64 -14.59
C THR A 39 -8.66 0.28 -14.06
N THR A 40 -9.86 -0.26 -13.86
CA THR A 40 -11.10 0.46 -13.56
C THR A 40 -10.99 1.27 -12.26
N TYR A 41 -10.38 0.69 -11.22
CA TYR A 41 -10.31 1.31 -9.89
C TYR A 41 -8.91 1.83 -9.55
N SER A 42 -8.02 1.96 -10.54
CA SER A 42 -6.64 2.40 -10.33
C SER A 42 -6.53 3.75 -9.62
N VAL A 43 -7.44 4.69 -9.94
CA VAL A 43 -7.48 6.01 -9.30
C VAL A 43 -8.07 5.95 -7.89
N ASP A 44 -9.11 5.14 -7.68
CA ASP A 44 -9.79 5.04 -6.37
C ASP A 44 -8.98 4.25 -5.34
N LEU A 45 -8.14 3.33 -5.82
CA LEU A 45 -7.31 2.45 -5.00
C LEU A 45 -5.83 2.84 -5.01
N GLY A 46 -5.47 3.83 -5.83
CA GLY A 46 -4.17 4.50 -5.81
C GLY A 46 -3.98 5.36 -4.57
N PHE A 47 -2.78 5.94 -4.46
CA PHE A 47 -2.37 6.82 -3.36
C PHE A 47 -1.75 8.12 -3.85
N GLU A 48 -1.61 8.26 -5.17
CA GLU A 48 -0.91 9.36 -5.82
C GLU A 48 -1.58 10.70 -5.49
N ARG A 49 -2.91 10.74 -5.42
CA ARG A 49 -3.67 11.96 -5.09
C ARG A 49 -3.55 12.36 -3.63
N GLU A 50 -3.44 11.40 -2.72
CA GLU A 50 -3.36 11.65 -1.28
C GLU A 50 -1.91 11.91 -0.81
N TYR A 51 -0.91 11.58 -1.64
CA TYR A 51 0.50 11.82 -1.35
C TYR A 51 1.05 13.11 -1.98
N GLU A 52 0.38 13.63 -3.02
CA GLU A 52 0.63 14.98 -3.54
C GLU A 52 0.02 16.09 -2.66
N ASP A 53 -0.87 15.74 -1.73
CA ASP A 53 -1.49 16.73 -0.86
C ASP A 53 -0.61 17.06 0.34
N ALA A 54 -0.43 18.36 0.53
CA ALA A 54 0.33 19.01 1.58
C ALA A 54 -0.32 18.75 2.95
N SER A 55 -0.19 17.53 3.46
CA SER A 55 -0.87 17.13 4.70
C SER A 55 -0.46 18.03 5.86
N LEU A 56 -1.49 18.50 6.58
CA LEU A 56 -1.44 19.41 7.73
C LEU A 56 -0.83 18.80 9.00
N ILE A 57 -0.20 17.63 8.90
CA ILE A 57 0.53 17.01 10.00
C ILE A 57 2.01 17.43 9.82
N PRO A 58 2.55 18.31 10.67
CA PRO A 58 3.93 18.70 10.55
C PRO A 58 4.82 17.48 10.80
N ASP A 59 5.56 17.05 9.78
CA ASP A 59 6.71 16.16 9.96
C ASP A 59 7.65 16.82 10.98
N THR A 60 7.73 16.25 12.18
CA THR A 60 8.41 16.87 13.33
C THR A 60 9.91 16.99 13.08
N PHE A 61 10.38 18.23 13.00
CA PHE A 61 11.80 18.54 12.95
C PHE A 61 12.39 18.57 14.36
N ASN A 62 13.51 17.88 14.60
CA ASN A 62 14.24 17.97 15.86
C ASN A 62 15.45 18.89 15.67
N ILE A 63 15.32 20.17 16.06
CA ILE A 63 16.42 21.12 16.05
C ILE A 63 17.23 20.87 17.33
N SER A 64 18.18 19.94 17.30
CA SER A 64 19.12 19.78 18.40
C SER A 64 20.36 20.65 18.15
N ASN A 65 20.57 21.64 19.03
CA ASN A 65 21.81 22.42 19.22
C ASN A 65 22.02 23.69 18.37
N THR A 66 21.01 24.57 18.28
CA THR A 66 21.24 25.97 17.91
C THR A 66 20.79 26.91 19.04
N LYS A 67 21.48 28.05 19.22
CA LYS A 67 21.11 29.09 20.22
C LYS A 67 19.74 29.70 19.91
N GLU A 68 19.37 29.72 18.63
CA GLU A 68 18.06 30.10 18.13
C GLU A 68 17.58 29.02 17.14
N PRO A 69 16.31 28.58 17.20
CA PRO A 69 15.81 27.54 16.32
C PRO A 69 15.86 27.99 14.86
N ALA A 70 16.43 27.14 13.98
CA ALA A 70 16.32 27.32 12.53
C ALA A 70 14.86 27.51 12.11
N LEU A 71 14.58 28.58 11.34
CA LEU A 71 13.23 28.84 10.84
C LEU A 71 12.99 28.04 9.55
N ILE A 72 12.06 27.10 9.59
CA ILE A 72 11.63 26.37 8.39
C ILE A 72 10.77 27.29 7.53
N VAL A 73 11.22 27.55 6.32
CA VAL A 73 10.53 28.39 5.33
C VAL A 73 9.74 27.58 4.31
N GLY A 74 10.05 26.29 4.16
CA GLY A 74 9.28 25.39 3.31
C GLY A 74 9.77 23.96 3.38
N TRP A 75 8.96 23.03 2.89
CA TRP A 75 9.31 21.62 2.76
C TRP A 75 8.57 21.00 1.60
N TRP A 76 9.13 19.93 1.04
CA TRP A 76 8.46 19.12 0.02
C TRP A 76 9.00 17.69 -0.02
N ARG A 77 8.15 16.77 -0.49
CA ARG A 77 8.53 15.38 -0.77
C ARG A 77 8.77 15.20 -2.26
N LYS A 78 9.83 14.49 -2.62
CA LYS A 78 10.09 14.02 -3.99
C LYS A 78 10.05 12.50 -3.99
N ILE A 79 9.03 11.92 -4.62
CA ILE A 79 8.91 10.48 -4.80
C ILE A 79 9.97 10.03 -5.82
N LEU A 80 10.76 9.02 -5.47
CA LEU A 80 11.77 8.43 -6.33
C LEU A 80 11.32 7.08 -6.87
N SER A 81 10.66 6.28 -6.04
CA SER A 81 10.10 5.00 -6.45
C SER A 81 8.91 4.61 -5.58
N VAL A 82 8.03 3.79 -6.17
CA VAL A 82 6.90 3.17 -5.50
C VAL A 82 6.94 1.69 -5.83
N SER A 83 6.85 0.83 -4.82
CA SER A 83 6.59 -0.59 -5.02
C SER A 83 5.28 -0.98 -4.35
N SER A 84 4.49 -1.77 -5.06
CA SER A 84 3.12 -2.10 -4.66
C SER A 84 3.00 -3.60 -4.43
N ASN A 85 2.31 -3.99 -3.37
CA ASN A 85 1.90 -5.36 -3.11
C ASN A 85 0.40 -5.38 -2.76
N LYS A 86 -0.30 -6.41 -3.21
CA LYS A 86 -1.72 -6.62 -2.95
C LYS A 86 -1.88 -7.99 -2.30
N ASP A 87 -2.50 -8.01 -1.13
CA ASP A 87 -2.93 -9.24 -0.48
C ASP A 87 -4.44 -9.39 -0.74
N ILE A 88 -4.83 -10.42 -1.50
CA ILE A 88 -6.23 -10.74 -1.80
C ILE A 88 -6.60 -11.98 -0.99
N THR A 89 -7.75 -11.94 -0.30
CA THR A 89 -8.31 -13.09 0.40
C THR A 89 -9.75 -13.24 -0.02
N ILE A 90 -10.10 -14.38 -0.61
CA ILE A 90 -11.43 -14.65 -1.15
C ILE A 90 -12.13 -15.68 -0.27
N GLU A 91 -13.34 -15.36 0.20
CA GLU A 91 -14.25 -16.33 0.80
C GLU A 91 -15.57 -16.29 0.02
N ARG A 92 -15.77 -17.30 -0.85
CA ARG A 92 -16.93 -17.41 -1.74
C ARG A 92 -17.04 -16.19 -2.65
N ASP A 93 -18.11 -15.41 -2.50
CA ASP A 93 -18.43 -14.24 -3.32
C ASP A 93 -17.99 -12.93 -2.67
N THR A 94 -17.10 -12.99 -1.67
CA THR A 94 -16.53 -11.82 -1.02
C THR A 94 -15.01 -11.90 -1.05
N ALA A 95 -14.35 -10.81 -1.42
CA ALA A 95 -12.91 -10.70 -1.41
C ALA A 95 -12.47 -9.46 -0.62
N TRP A 96 -11.61 -9.68 0.37
CA TRP A 96 -10.93 -8.63 1.10
C TRP A 96 -9.56 -8.42 0.49
N VAL A 97 -9.31 -7.19 0.07
CA VAL A 97 -8.05 -6.81 -0.55
C VAL A 97 -7.34 -5.80 0.33
N THR A 98 -6.06 -6.02 0.61
CA THR A 98 -5.17 -5.03 1.22
C THR A 98 -4.11 -4.62 0.22
N ILE A 99 -4.10 -3.35 -0.16
CA ILE A 99 -3.12 -2.76 -1.05
C ILE A 99 -2.10 -2.03 -0.19
N LYS A 100 -0.82 -2.33 -0.43
CA LYS A 100 0.33 -1.78 0.28
C LYS A 100 1.27 -1.14 -0.73
N HIS A 101 1.63 0.12 -0.49
CA HIS A 101 2.65 0.81 -1.27
C HIS A 101 3.81 1.16 -0.36
N HIS A 102 5.00 0.69 -0.72
CA HIS A 102 6.24 1.22 -0.18
C HIS A 102 6.68 2.39 -1.07
N ILE A 103 6.72 3.57 -0.48
CA ILE A 103 7.02 4.82 -1.16
C ILE A 103 8.39 5.27 -0.67
N TYR A 104 9.34 5.39 -1.60
CA TYR A 104 10.68 5.84 -1.31
C TYR A 104 10.91 7.19 -1.96
N GLY A 105 11.56 8.09 -1.23
CA GLY A 105 11.79 9.42 -1.76
C GLY A 105 12.73 10.27 -0.95
N LEU A 106 12.76 11.56 -1.27
CA LEU A 106 13.48 12.59 -0.54
C LEU A 106 12.48 13.50 0.16
N PHE A 107 12.69 13.72 1.45
CA PHE A 107 12.06 14.79 2.19
C PHE A 107 13.04 15.95 2.25
N ASN A 108 12.64 17.08 1.67
CA ASN A 108 13.48 18.27 1.56
C ASN A 108 12.90 19.36 2.43
N ILE A 109 13.78 20.07 3.11
CA ILE A 109 13.44 21.25 3.89
C ILE A 109 14.28 22.43 3.43
N VAL A 110 13.66 23.59 3.40
CA VAL A 110 14.33 24.88 3.29
C VAL A 110 14.27 25.54 4.66
N TYR A 111 15.41 25.99 5.16
CA TYR A 111 15.48 26.64 6.47
C TYR A 111 16.44 27.83 6.45
N TYR A 112 16.18 28.77 7.34
CA TYR A 112 17.02 29.94 7.60
C TYR A 112 17.87 29.70 8.84
N GLU A 113 19.18 29.91 8.72
CA GLU A 113 20.08 29.93 9.89
C GLU A 113 20.22 31.38 10.39
N PRO A 114 19.85 31.66 11.65
CA PRO A 114 19.81 33.03 12.21
C PRO A 114 21.08 33.84 12.01
N ASP A 115 22.24 33.18 12.03
CA ASP A 115 23.56 33.81 12.00
C ASP A 115 24.16 33.97 10.59
N SER A 116 23.44 33.57 9.53
CA SER A 116 24.05 33.41 8.18
C SER A 116 23.49 34.31 7.09
N ASP A 117 22.39 35.04 7.31
CA ASP A 117 21.56 35.71 6.27
C ASP A 117 21.26 34.82 5.04
N THR A 118 21.43 33.50 5.18
CA THR A 118 21.44 32.54 4.07
C THR A 118 20.36 31.49 4.27
N VAL A 119 19.74 31.11 3.16
CA VAL A 119 18.75 30.05 3.10
C VAL A 119 19.43 28.74 2.70
N PHE A 120 19.27 27.71 3.52
CA PHE A 120 19.84 26.39 3.28
C PHE A 120 18.77 25.38 2.90
N THR A 121 19.17 24.40 2.09
CA THR A 121 18.34 23.23 1.79
C THR A 121 18.98 21.98 2.36
N ARG A 122 18.20 21.15 3.06
CA ARG A 122 18.61 19.83 3.52
C ARG A 122 17.62 18.79 3.03
N SER A 123 18.13 17.61 2.71
CA SER A 123 17.34 16.49 2.24
C SER A 123 17.69 15.25 3.04
N LYS A 124 16.67 14.44 3.36
CA LYS A 124 16.85 13.07 3.83
C LYS A 124 16.07 12.11 2.95
N ASN A 125 16.47 10.85 2.93
CA ASN A 125 15.62 9.80 2.39
C ASN A 125 14.42 9.60 3.33
N PHE A 126 13.26 9.28 2.77
CA PHE A 126 12.13 8.75 3.53
C PHE A 126 11.68 7.41 2.93
N HIS A 127 11.08 6.59 3.78
CA HIS A 127 10.39 5.37 3.40
C HIS A 127 9.06 5.31 4.13
N ASP A 128 7.97 5.48 3.38
CA ASP A 128 6.61 5.41 3.90
C ASP A 128 5.94 4.14 3.42
N LEU A 129 5.07 3.59 4.27
CA LEU A 129 4.17 2.51 3.93
C LEU A 129 2.75 3.03 3.94
N ALA A 130 2.17 3.13 2.74
CA ALA A 130 0.77 3.46 2.56
C ALA A 130 -0.08 2.18 2.45
N ARG A 131 -1.23 2.13 3.13
CA ARG A 131 -2.14 0.96 3.16
C ARG A 131 -3.58 1.38 2.93
N ARG A 132 -4.30 0.59 2.14
CA ARG A 132 -5.72 0.78 1.83
C ARG A 132 -6.37 -0.57 1.69
N LYS A 133 -7.58 -0.69 2.22
CA LYS A 133 -8.36 -1.92 2.19
C LYS A 133 -9.54 -1.72 1.27
N ALA A 134 -9.84 -2.74 0.48
CA ALA A 134 -10.99 -2.76 -0.41
C ALA A 134 -11.80 -4.05 -0.20
N LEU A 135 -13.10 -3.94 -0.41
CA LEU A 135 -14.04 -5.05 -0.39
C LEU A 135 -14.61 -5.21 -1.79
N PHE A 136 -14.37 -6.36 -2.40
CA PHE A 136 -15.04 -6.76 -3.63
C PHE A 136 -16.10 -7.81 -3.32
N VAL A 137 -17.23 -7.72 -4.02
CA VAL A 137 -18.32 -8.70 -3.93
C VAL A 137 -18.68 -9.15 -5.33
N ARG A 138 -18.88 -10.45 -5.52
CA ARG A 138 -19.38 -10.99 -6.79
C ARG A 138 -20.88 -10.78 -6.85
N GLU A 139 -21.33 -9.95 -7.79
CA GLU A 139 -22.75 -9.70 -8.04
C GLU A 139 -23.24 -10.30 -9.36
N GLY A 140 -22.32 -10.56 -10.29
CA GLY A 140 -22.59 -11.21 -11.56
C GLY A 140 -22.26 -12.70 -11.58
N ASP A 141 -22.37 -13.30 -12.77
CA ASP A 141 -22.00 -14.69 -13.04
C ASP A 141 -20.48 -14.82 -13.26
N ILE A 142 -19.96 -16.03 -13.08
CA ILE A 142 -18.56 -16.37 -13.32
C ILE A 142 -18.11 -16.12 -14.78
N ASN A 143 -19.05 -16.05 -15.72
CA ASN A 143 -18.81 -15.79 -17.14
C ASN A 143 -18.91 -14.31 -17.52
N ASP A 144 -19.33 -13.44 -16.59
CA ASP A 144 -19.37 -12.00 -16.82
C ASP A 144 -17.95 -11.39 -16.88
N PRO A 145 -17.77 -10.18 -17.42
CA PRO A 145 -16.50 -9.46 -17.34
C PRO A 145 -15.96 -9.41 -15.91
N HIS A 146 -14.66 -9.65 -15.75
CA HIS A 146 -14.00 -9.80 -14.45
C HIS A 146 -14.73 -10.78 -13.51
N ARG A 147 -15.39 -11.80 -14.06
CA ARG A 147 -16.10 -12.87 -13.35
C ARG A 147 -17.18 -12.35 -12.39
N GLY A 148 -17.77 -11.19 -12.69
CA GLY A 148 -18.85 -10.59 -11.92
C GLY A 148 -18.42 -9.88 -10.63
N TRP A 149 -17.12 -9.68 -10.38
CA TRP A 149 -16.60 -8.95 -9.23
C TRP A 149 -16.82 -7.45 -9.35
N VAL A 150 -17.26 -6.82 -8.26
CA VAL A 150 -17.50 -5.37 -8.18
C VAL A 150 -16.95 -4.81 -6.88
N LEU A 151 -16.32 -3.63 -6.96
CA LEU A 151 -15.86 -2.90 -5.77
C LEU A 151 -17.07 -2.39 -4.97
N LYS A 152 -17.12 -2.70 -3.68
CA LYS A 152 -18.18 -2.28 -2.77
C LYS A 152 -17.78 -1.20 -1.79
N LYS A 153 -16.58 -1.34 -1.22
CA LYS A 153 -16.09 -0.43 -0.19
C LYS A 153 -14.59 -0.25 -0.30
N VAL A 154 -14.14 0.92 0.07
CA VAL A 154 -12.73 1.30 0.18
C VAL A 154 -12.54 1.95 1.55
N SER A 155 -11.47 1.61 2.26
CA SER A 155 -11.09 2.27 3.50
C SER A 155 -10.44 3.62 3.20
N LEU A 156 -10.32 4.47 4.24
CA LEU A 156 -9.36 5.56 4.18
C LEU A 156 -7.94 4.99 4.01
N GLY A 157 -7.07 5.77 3.37
CA GLY A 157 -5.66 5.47 3.29
C GLY A 157 -4.97 5.72 4.63
N GLU A 158 -4.11 4.81 5.04
CA GLU A 158 -3.23 4.96 6.20
C GLU A 158 -1.79 5.07 5.70
N VAL A 159 -1.01 6.03 6.22
CA VAL A 159 0.40 6.19 5.87
C VAL A 159 1.23 6.18 7.15
N THR A 160 2.28 5.37 7.16
CA THR A 160 3.20 5.26 8.30
C THR A 160 4.65 5.30 7.81
N SER A 161 5.45 6.19 8.38
CA SER A 161 6.92 6.19 8.20
C SER A 161 7.52 4.90 8.74
N GLN A 162 8.46 4.30 8.00
CA GLN A 162 9.08 3.02 8.34
C GLN A 162 10.49 3.16 8.91
N ASP A 163 11.19 4.24 8.57
CA ASP A 163 12.60 4.44 8.96
C ASP A 163 12.73 5.37 10.17
N VAL A 164 13.59 4.98 11.13
CA VAL A 164 13.89 5.76 12.34
C VAL A 164 15.41 6.05 12.39
N PRO A 165 15.86 7.27 12.72
CA PRO A 165 15.06 8.43 13.13
C PRO A 165 14.35 9.10 11.96
N ASP A 166 13.06 9.40 12.15
CA ASP A 166 12.27 10.14 11.19
C ASP A 166 12.48 11.67 11.30
N SER A 167 13.54 12.11 11.98
CA SER A 167 13.91 13.51 12.13
C SER A 167 15.15 13.83 11.31
N VAL A 168 15.13 14.95 10.59
CA VAL A 168 16.36 15.56 10.06
C VAL A 168 17.06 16.27 11.21
N LEU A 169 18.37 16.06 11.36
CA LEU A 169 19.20 16.82 12.30
C LEU A 169 19.84 18.01 11.57
N ILE A 170 19.54 19.23 12.00
CA ILE A 170 20.36 20.41 11.67
C ILE A 170 21.42 20.51 12.76
N ASN A 171 22.66 20.14 12.43
CA ASN A 171 23.78 20.46 13.30
C ASN A 171 24.13 21.94 13.09
N GLY A 172 23.94 22.76 14.11
CA GLY A 172 24.53 24.09 14.14
C GLY A 172 26.05 23.98 14.11
N THR A 173 26.69 24.58 13.11
CA THR A 173 28.14 24.81 13.15
C THR A 173 28.42 25.96 14.11
N TYR A 174 29.17 25.68 15.16
CA TYR A 174 29.75 26.68 16.07
C TYR A 174 30.88 27.46 15.39
#